data_AF-A0A8T5UCB6-F1
#
_entry.id   AF-A0A8T5UCB6-F1
#
_cell.length_a   1.000
_cell.length_b   1.000
_cell.length_c   1.000
_cell.angle_alpha   90.00
_cell.angle_beta   90.00
_cell.angle_gamma   90.00
#
_symmetry.space_group_name_H-M   'P 1'
#
loop_
_entity.id
_entity.type
_entity.pdbx_description
1 polymer ?
#
loop_
_entity_poly.entity_id
_entity_poly.type
_entity_poly.pdbx_seq_one_letter_code
_entity_poly.pdbx_strand_id
1 'polypeptide(L)'
;MGDITILINILVIFIGYFIGSINPAYIFGRFKNFDIRDKGDGIAGTVNTYHNLGVKYAIPTGIFDFFKGIIVIYLALILGADFVFAQISGLAAIVGHVFPFYIKFRGGQGMACTSGILLAYLLNYLLTGLEMFFFIFFYLIFVITIFVYITRTGVIIAIIVLALIGYAAFIYYPGNPYNFFFWIVIAYDASVTFYDMIKGKVIKIEDENFQSHWWRVATRPFALLFIIFYIIYTKIVALMIIGIVAITFITLDITRFLHKQTNELFTVRIKSIFRKNEAKKFSSMTIFLVATFISILLFEKAIAITALVFLIFGDIFSKIFGLAFGRHKIFQKTLEGTLAYFGCMFICGYILYTILNIPLFIIIIGGISAPLVELFSFQLNDNFTVSLISGSIMTVARVFGV
;
A
#
# COMPACT_ATOMS: atom_id res chain seq x y z
N MET A 1 -15.16 -42.22 2.73
CA MET A 1 -15.14 -40.97 1.94
C MET A 1 -14.18 -39.94 2.55
N GLY A 2 -14.21 -39.68 3.86
CA GLY A 2 -13.30 -38.71 4.52
C GLY A 2 -11.80 -38.94 4.28
N ASP A 3 -11.30 -40.17 4.41
CA ASP A 3 -9.86 -40.45 4.26
C ASP A 3 -9.33 -40.22 2.84
N ILE A 4 -10.16 -40.48 1.83
CA ILE A 4 -9.80 -40.26 0.42
C ILE A 4 -9.73 -38.76 0.12
N THR A 5 -10.68 -37.97 0.62
CA THR A 5 -10.66 -36.50 0.47
C THR A 5 -9.45 -35.88 1.17
N ILE A 6 -9.10 -36.35 2.37
CA ILE A 6 -7.89 -35.89 3.08
C ILE A 6 -6.63 -36.18 2.25
N LEU A 7 -6.53 -37.39 1.69
CA LEU A 7 -5.40 -37.75 0.83
C LEU A 7 -5.32 -36.86 -0.42
N ILE A 8 -6.44 -36.62 -1.09
CA ILE A 8 -6.52 -35.73 -2.27
C ILE A 8 -6.08 -34.32 -1.88
N ASN A 9 -6.60 -33.78 -0.80
CA ASN A 9 -6.28 -32.45 -0.27
C ASN A 9 -4.77 -32.25 -0.04
N ILE A 10 -4.10 -33.25 0.52
CA ILE A 10 -2.65 -33.20 0.73
C ILE A 10 -1.91 -33.31 -0.61
N LEU A 11 -2.33 -34.24 -1.46
CA LEU A 11 -1.67 -34.55 -2.73
C LEU A 11 -1.71 -33.37 -3.70
N VAL A 12 -2.81 -32.61 -3.77
CA VAL A 12 -2.91 -31.44 -4.66
C VAL A 12 -1.94 -30.32 -4.29
N ILE A 13 -1.57 -30.18 -3.01
CA ILE A 13 -0.56 -29.21 -2.57
C ILE A 13 0.81 -29.57 -3.17
N PHE A 14 1.19 -30.85 -3.10
CA PHE A 14 2.43 -31.33 -3.69
C PHE A 14 2.43 -31.18 -5.21
N ILE A 15 1.33 -31.56 -5.87
CA ILE A 15 1.16 -31.33 -7.31
C ILE A 15 1.37 -29.86 -7.65
N GLY A 16 0.75 -28.97 -6.87
CA GLY A 16 0.89 -27.52 -7.06
C GLY A 16 2.34 -27.05 -6.97
N TYR A 17 3.07 -27.48 -5.94
CA TYR A 17 4.49 -27.18 -5.81
C TYR A 17 5.32 -27.71 -6.99
N PHE A 18 5.10 -28.95 -7.41
CA PHE A 18 5.88 -29.56 -8.50
C PHE A 18 5.59 -28.92 -9.86
N ILE A 19 4.32 -28.67 -10.19
CA ILE A 19 3.95 -27.96 -11.43
C ILE A 19 4.46 -26.51 -11.38
N GLY A 20 4.32 -25.84 -10.23
CA GLY A 20 4.85 -24.50 -10.01
C GLY A 20 6.36 -24.41 -10.20
N SER A 21 7.09 -25.46 -9.79
CA SER A 21 8.54 -25.58 -9.91
C SER A 21 9.04 -25.63 -11.35
N ILE A 22 8.19 -26.01 -12.31
CA ILE A 22 8.55 -25.96 -13.72
C ILE A 22 8.86 -24.51 -14.09
N ASN A 23 10.12 -24.25 -14.44
CA ASN A 23 10.63 -22.92 -14.78
C ASN A 23 11.07 -22.88 -16.27
N PRO A 24 10.23 -22.37 -17.18
CA PRO A 24 10.55 -22.30 -18.60
C PRO A 24 11.76 -21.42 -18.91
N ALA A 25 11.97 -20.33 -18.16
CA ALA A 25 13.12 -19.44 -18.33
C ALA A 25 14.45 -20.20 -18.18
N TYR A 26 14.54 -21.03 -17.14
CA TYR A 26 15.69 -21.90 -16.91
C TYR A 26 15.82 -22.95 -18.02
N ILE A 27 14.73 -23.64 -18.38
CA ILE A 27 14.74 -24.69 -19.42
C ILE A 27 15.23 -24.12 -20.76
N PHE A 28 14.70 -22.96 -21.19
CA PHE A 28 15.12 -22.31 -22.42
C PHE A 28 16.55 -21.79 -22.37
N GLY A 29 17.01 -21.28 -21.22
CA GLY A 29 18.42 -20.93 -21.01
C GLY A 29 19.33 -22.14 -21.23
N ARG A 30 18.98 -23.28 -20.64
CA ARG A 30 19.73 -24.54 -20.80
C ARG A 30 19.73 -25.02 -22.25
N PHE A 31 18.63 -24.89 -22.99
CA PHE A 31 18.60 -25.18 -24.43
C PHE A 31 19.49 -24.24 -25.27
N LYS A 32 19.86 -23.08 -24.73
CA LYS A 32 20.83 -22.15 -25.32
C LYS A 32 22.22 -22.28 -24.71
N ASN A 33 22.49 -23.36 -23.98
CA ASN A 33 23.78 -23.70 -23.38
C ASN A 33 24.28 -22.69 -22.33
N PHE A 34 23.39 -21.99 -21.61
CA PHE A 34 23.77 -21.19 -20.46
C PHE A 34 22.75 -21.27 -19.32
N ASP A 35 23.12 -20.81 -18.13
CA ASP A 35 22.18 -20.65 -17.03
C ASP A 35 21.64 -19.22 -17.03
N ILE A 36 20.32 -19.06 -17.17
CA ILE A 36 19.70 -17.73 -17.21
C ILE A 36 19.89 -16.95 -15.91
N ARG A 37 20.18 -17.64 -14.80
CA ARG A 37 20.41 -17.04 -13.47
C ARG A 37 21.80 -16.41 -13.34
N ASP A 38 22.69 -16.67 -14.29
CA ASP A 38 24.00 -16.03 -14.38
C ASP A 38 23.97 -14.79 -15.30
N LYS A 39 22.77 -14.36 -15.72
CA LYS A 39 22.53 -13.21 -16.59
C LYS A 39 21.56 -12.22 -15.95
N GLY A 40 21.69 -10.96 -16.35
CA GLY A 40 20.77 -9.88 -15.97
C GLY A 40 20.70 -9.70 -14.45
N ASP A 41 19.48 -9.75 -13.92
CA ASP A 41 19.18 -9.63 -12.49
C ASP A 41 19.29 -10.98 -11.73
N GLY A 42 19.66 -12.05 -12.43
CA GLY A 42 19.77 -13.41 -11.89
C GLY A 42 18.43 -14.08 -11.57
N ILE A 43 17.30 -13.46 -11.94
CA ILE A 43 15.95 -13.97 -11.71
C ILE A 43 15.53 -14.81 -12.91
N ALA A 44 15.12 -16.06 -12.67
CA ALA A 44 14.65 -16.95 -13.73
C ALA A 44 13.17 -16.69 -14.05
N GLY A 45 12.89 -15.59 -14.75
CA GLY A 45 11.53 -15.18 -15.13
C GLY A 45 11.45 -14.51 -16.50
N THR A 46 10.24 -14.13 -16.91
CA THR A 46 9.90 -13.62 -18.25
C THR A 46 10.74 -12.43 -18.69
N VAL A 47 11.00 -11.45 -17.81
CA VAL A 47 11.76 -10.24 -18.14
C VAL A 47 13.21 -10.58 -18.47
N ASN A 48 13.85 -11.44 -17.67
CA ASN A 48 15.23 -11.86 -17.91
C ASN A 48 15.32 -12.75 -19.17
N THR A 49 14.30 -13.58 -19.43
CA THR A 49 14.15 -14.31 -20.70
C THR A 49 14.03 -13.36 -21.89
N TYR A 50 13.24 -12.30 -21.79
CA TYR A 50 13.12 -11.31 -22.85
C TYR A 50 14.46 -10.65 -23.16
N HIS A 51 15.21 -10.21 -22.14
CA HIS A 51 16.49 -9.55 -22.32
C HIS A 51 17.60 -10.47 -22.87
N ASN A 52 17.61 -11.77 -22.52
CA ASN A 52 18.72 -12.66 -22.89
C ASN A 52 18.40 -13.65 -24.02
N LEU A 53 17.14 -13.99 -24.22
CA LEU A 53 16.68 -14.98 -25.18
C LEU A 53 15.75 -14.39 -26.25
N GLY A 54 15.15 -13.24 -25.98
CA GLY A 54 14.23 -12.54 -26.89
C GLY A 54 12.77 -12.99 -26.77
N VAL A 55 11.89 -12.27 -27.49
CA VAL A 55 10.42 -12.42 -27.45
C VAL A 55 9.96 -13.87 -27.66
N LYS A 56 10.60 -14.60 -28.58
CA LYS A 56 10.24 -15.97 -28.94
C LYS A 56 10.23 -16.93 -27.73
N TYR A 57 11.11 -16.72 -26.76
CA TYR A 57 11.19 -17.52 -25.54
C TYR A 57 10.45 -16.85 -24.37
N ALA A 58 10.39 -15.51 -24.36
CA ALA A 58 9.73 -14.75 -23.31
C ALA A 58 8.21 -14.96 -23.32
N ILE A 59 7.54 -14.93 -24.48
CA ILE A 59 6.08 -15.10 -24.56
C ILE A 59 5.65 -16.46 -23.98
N PRO A 60 6.20 -17.61 -24.42
CA PRO A 60 5.83 -18.91 -23.83
C PRO A 60 6.14 -19.00 -22.34
N THR A 61 7.27 -18.42 -21.90
CA THR A 61 7.63 -18.36 -20.47
C THR A 61 6.56 -17.60 -19.67
N GLY A 62 6.19 -16.41 -20.13
CA GLY A 62 5.18 -15.57 -19.48
C GLY A 62 3.80 -16.23 -19.46
N ILE A 63 3.36 -16.81 -20.58
CA ILE A 63 2.07 -17.52 -20.64
C ILE A 63 2.06 -18.68 -19.65
N PHE A 64 3.07 -19.53 -19.65
CA PHE A 64 3.13 -20.67 -18.73
C PHE A 64 3.18 -20.22 -17.27
N ASP A 65 4.06 -19.27 -16.94
CA ASP A 65 4.19 -18.77 -15.57
C ASP A 65 2.91 -18.07 -15.09
N PHE A 66 2.16 -17.43 -15.99
CA PHE A 66 0.86 -16.83 -15.70
C PHE A 66 -0.22 -17.88 -15.42
N PHE A 67 -0.38 -18.88 -16.30
CA PHE A 67 -1.48 -19.83 -16.21
C PHE A 67 -1.24 -20.97 -15.23
N LYS A 68 0.00 -21.33 -14.88
CA LYS A 68 0.26 -22.54 -14.07
C LYS A 68 -0.42 -22.54 -12.70
N GLY A 69 -0.55 -21.37 -12.06
CA GLY A 69 -1.27 -21.24 -10.79
C GLY A 69 -2.76 -21.55 -10.95
N ILE A 70 -3.36 -21.00 -12.01
CA ILE A 70 -4.76 -21.25 -12.40
C ILE A 70 -4.96 -22.74 -12.70
N ILE A 71 -4.09 -23.32 -13.55
CA ILE A 71 -4.16 -24.72 -13.97
C ILE A 71 -4.17 -25.65 -12.75
N VAL A 72 -3.28 -25.41 -11.78
CA VAL A 72 -3.19 -26.22 -10.57
C VAL A 72 -4.44 -26.09 -9.70
N ILE A 73 -4.98 -24.88 -9.50
CA ILE A 73 -6.20 -24.66 -8.72
C ILE A 73 -7.37 -25.44 -9.34
N TYR A 74 -7.59 -25.29 -10.65
CA TYR A 74 -8.67 -25.99 -11.34
C TYR A 74 -8.46 -27.51 -11.37
N LEU A 75 -7.21 -27.97 -11.55
CA LEU A 75 -6.88 -29.39 -11.48
C LEU A 75 -7.22 -29.96 -10.09
N ALA A 76 -6.89 -29.24 -9.02
CA ALA A 76 -7.22 -29.66 -7.66
C ALA A 76 -8.74 -29.78 -7.44
N LEU A 77 -9.53 -28.82 -7.94
CA LEU A 77 -10.99 -28.88 -7.89
C LEU A 77 -11.55 -30.08 -8.67
N ILE A 78 -11.02 -30.36 -9.87
CA ILE A 78 -11.44 -31.51 -10.70
C ILE A 78 -11.10 -32.83 -10.01
N LEU A 79 -9.98 -32.90 -9.28
CA LEU A 79 -9.58 -34.07 -8.50
C LEU A 79 -10.43 -34.26 -7.24
N GLY A 80 -11.36 -33.35 -6.93
CA GLY A 80 -12.25 -33.43 -5.77
C GLY A 80 -11.62 -32.91 -4.48
N ALA A 81 -10.58 -32.08 -4.56
CA ALA A 81 -10.05 -31.39 -3.39
C ALA A 81 -11.06 -30.34 -2.90
N ASP A 82 -11.09 -30.13 -1.60
CA ASP A 82 -11.88 -29.06 -1.01
C ASP A 82 -11.37 -27.71 -1.51
N PHE A 83 -12.28 -26.74 -1.61
CA PHE A 83 -11.99 -25.39 -2.13
C PHE A 83 -10.73 -24.78 -1.53
N VAL A 84 -10.58 -24.84 -0.20
CA VAL A 84 -9.43 -24.30 0.53
C VAL A 84 -8.13 -24.95 0.07
N PHE A 85 -8.08 -26.27 -0.09
CA PHE A 85 -6.89 -26.99 -0.52
C PHE A 85 -6.56 -26.75 -2.00
N ALA A 86 -7.58 -26.57 -2.84
CA ALA A 86 -7.37 -26.13 -4.20
C ALA A 86 -6.72 -24.74 -4.25
N GLN A 87 -7.14 -23.78 -3.43
CA GLN A 87 -6.46 -22.47 -3.36
C GLN A 87 -5.03 -22.59 -2.79
N ILE A 88 -4.82 -23.42 -1.77
CA ILE A 88 -3.48 -23.69 -1.21
C ILE A 88 -2.56 -24.30 -2.28
N SER A 89 -3.06 -25.15 -3.18
CA SER A 89 -2.24 -25.66 -4.29
C SER A 89 -1.79 -24.55 -5.26
N GLY A 90 -2.61 -23.53 -5.48
CA GLY A 90 -2.21 -22.33 -6.23
C GLY A 90 -1.09 -21.55 -5.52
N LEU A 91 -1.19 -21.38 -4.20
CA LEU A 91 -0.11 -20.81 -3.38
C LEU A 91 1.16 -21.67 -3.42
N ALA A 92 1.02 -23.00 -3.38
CA ALA A 92 2.13 -23.93 -3.53
C ALA A 92 2.80 -23.79 -4.91
N ALA A 93 2.04 -23.50 -5.96
CA ALA A 93 2.59 -23.23 -7.29
C ALA A 93 3.44 -21.94 -7.33
N ILE A 94 3.04 -20.90 -6.60
CA ILE A 94 3.86 -19.69 -6.41
C ILE A 94 5.16 -20.06 -5.69
N VAL A 95 5.07 -20.80 -4.57
CA VAL A 95 6.25 -21.26 -3.81
C VAL A 95 7.17 -22.10 -4.68
N GLY A 96 6.62 -23.02 -5.47
CA GLY A 96 7.38 -23.84 -6.42
C GLY A 96 8.12 -23.00 -7.46
N HIS A 97 7.50 -21.97 -8.01
CA HIS A 97 8.17 -21.09 -8.98
C HIS A 97 9.31 -20.27 -8.37
N VAL A 98 9.18 -19.86 -7.11
CA VAL A 98 10.20 -19.08 -6.39
C VAL A 98 11.33 -19.98 -5.92
N PHE A 99 11.00 -21.13 -5.36
CA PHE A 99 11.92 -22.12 -4.80
C PHE A 99 11.80 -23.49 -5.50
N PRO A 100 12.11 -23.57 -6.80
CA PRO A 100 12.06 -24.82 -7.56
C PRO A 100 13.19 -25.77 -7.13
N PHE A 101 12.82 -26.96 -6.66
CA PHE A 101 13.74 -27.92 -6.04
C PHE A 101 14.90 -28.33 -6.97
N TYR A 102 14.62 -28.64 -8.24
CA TYR A 102 15.60 -29.19 -9.18
C TYR A 102 16.64 -28.17 -9.67
N ILE A 103 16.44 -26.88 -9.39
CA ILE A 103 17.40 -25.82 -9.69
C ILE A 103 17.94 -25.17 -8.42
N LYS A 104 18.10 -25.94 -7.34
CA LYS A 104 18.71 -25.46 -6.08
C LYS A 104 17.93 -24.28 -5.47
N PHE A 105 16.61 -24.28 -5.59
CA PHE A 105 15.71 -23.28 -4.99
C PHE A 105 15.98 -21.83 -5.42
N ARG A 106 16.55 -21.62 -6.62
CA ARG A 106 16.79 -20.30 -7.22
C ARG A 106 15.91 -20.12 -8.46
N GLY A 107 14.66 -19.71 -8.24
CA GLY A 107 13.65 -19.54 -9.28
C GLY A 107 13.37 -18.08 -9.66
N GLY A 108 12.10 -17.80 -9.98
CA GLY A 108 11.61 -16.47 -10.30
C GLY A 108 10.97 -15.75 -9.10
N GLN A 109 10.33 -14.61 -9.34
CA GLN A 109 9.67 -13.81 -8.30
C GLN A 109 8.19 -14.13 -8.09
N GLY A 110 7.58 -15.02 -8.88
CA GLY A 110 6.18 -15.42 -8.68
C GLY A 110 5.13 -14.44 -9.22
N MET A 111 5.51 -13.21 -9.59
CA MET A 111 4.61 -12.13 -10.02
C MET A 111 3.65 -12.50 -11.17
N ALA A 112 4.11 -13.28 -12.16
CA ALA A 112 3.24 -13.72 -13.25
C ALA A 112 2.20 -14.74 -12.76
N CYS A 113 2.62 -15.68 -11.91
CA CYS A 113 1.75 -16.72 -11.35
C CYS A 113 0.70 -16.12 -10.41
N THR A 114 1.10 -15.16 -9.56
CA THR A 114 0.19 -14.41 -8.69
C THR A 114 -0.80 -13.60 -9.50
N SER A 115 -0.36 -12.91 -10.55
CA SER A 115 -1.22 -12.15 -11.46
C SER A 115 -2.28 -13.03 -12.13
N GLY A 116 -1.91 -14.24 -12.55
CA GLY A 116 -2.86 -15.20 -13.12
C GLY A 116 -3.93 -15.62 -12.12
N ILE A 117 -3.53 -15.96 -10.89
CA ILE A 117 -4.46 -16.34 -9.82
C ILE A 117 -5.39 -15.16 -9.48
N LEU A 118 -4.87 -13.93 -9.38
CA LEU A 118 -5.67 -12.74 -9.15
C LEU A 118 -6.68 -12.49 -10.27
N LEU A 119 -6.30 -12.68 -11.53
CA LEU A 119 -7.22 -12.57 -12.66
C LEU A 119 -8.35 -13.61 -12.54
N ALA A 120 -8.03 -14.85 -12.19
CA ALA A 120 -9.05 -15.88 -11.99
C ALA A 120 -10.03 -15.50 -10.87
N TYR A 121 -9.56 -14.95 -9.76
CA TYR A 121 -10.45 -14.48 -8.69
C TYR A 121 -11.29 -13.28 -9.13
N LEU A 122 -10.69 -12.30 -9.82
CA LEU A 122 -11.38 -11.15 -10.41
C LEU A 122 -12.51 -11.58 -11.33
N LEU A 123 -12.27 -12.57 -12.20
CA LEU A 123 -13.30 -13.11 -13.09
C LEU A 123 -14.44 -13.76 -12.31
N ASN A 124 -14.14 -14.47 -11.22
CA ASN A 124 -15.19 -15.01 -10.33
C ASN A 124 -16.06 -13.88 -9.74
N TYR A 125 -15.46 -12.76 -9.31
CA TYR A 125 -16.23 -11.60 -8.82
C TYR A 125 -17.08 -10.93 -9.91
N LEU A 126 -16.54 -10.81 -11.14
CA LEU A 126 -17.26 -10.25 -12.28
C LEU A 126 -18.50 -11.09 -12.64
N LEU A 127 -18.38 -12.42 -12.57
CA LEU A 127 -19.48 -13.34 -12.82
C LEU A 127 -20.57 -13.26 -11.73
N THR A 128 -20.22 -12.91 -10.50
CA THR A 128 -21.19 -12.76 -9.39
C THR A 128 -21.93 -11.42 -9.35
N GLY A 129 -21.51 -10.39 -10.09
CA GLY A 129 -22.28 -9.14 -10.19
C GLY A 129 -21.59 -8.01 -10.96
N LEU A 130 -22.23 -7.57 -12.05
CA LEU A 130 -21.76 -6.56 -13.00
C LEU A 130 -21.91 -5.10 -12.51
N GLU A 131 -22.84 -4.83 -11.61
CA GLU A 131 -23.20 -3.45 -11.21
C GLU A 131 -22.08 -2.73 -10.46
N MET A 132 -21.31 -3.48 -9.66
CA MET A 132 -20.16 -3.01 -8.92
C MET A 132 -19.01 -2.56 -9.84
N PHE A 133 -18.90 -3.17 -11.02
CA PHE A 133 -17.80 -2.92 -11.95
C PHE A 133 -17.80 -1.48 -12.43
N PHE A 134 -18.97 -0.92 -12.81
CA PHE A 134 -19.03 0.41 -13.41
C PHE A 134 -18.64 1.54 -12.44
N PHE A 135 -19.10 1.50 -11.19
CA PHE A 135 -18.76 2.53 -10.20
C PHE A 135 -17.27 2.52 -9.86
N ILE A 136 -16.71 1.32 -9.63
CA ILE A 136 -15.29 1.15 -9.33
C ILE A 136 -14.43 1.47 -10.55
N PHE A 137 -14.89 1.17 -11.75
CA PHE A 137 -14.12 1.37 -12.98
C PHE A 137 -13.79 2.84 -13.22
N PHE A 138 -14.78 3.75 -13.14
CA PHE A 138 -14.52 5.19 -13.29
C PHE A 138 -13.61 5.72 -12.18
N TYR A 139 -13.82 5.26 -10.94
CA TYR A 139 -13.00 5.62 -9.80
C TYR A 139 -11.54 5.13 -9.95
N LEU A 140 -11.33 3.90 -10.41
CA LEU A 140 -10.01 3.32 -10.67
C LEU A 140 -9.30 4.02 -11.83
N ILE A 141 -9.99 4.37 -12.92
CA ILE A 141 -9.40 5.13 -14.03
C ILE A 141 -8.78 6.43 -13.52
N PHE A 142 -9.47 7.13 -12.62
CA PHE A 142 -8.98 8.37 -12.06
C PHE A 142 -7.68 8.18 -11.26
N VAL A 143 -7.67 7.21 -10.34
CA VAL A 143 -6.49 6.84 -9.54
C VAL A 143 -5.34 6.39 -10.46
N ILE A 144 -5.64 5.53 -11.43
CA ILE A 144 -4.66 5.04 -12.43
C ILE A 144 -4.04 6.22 -13.17
N THR A 145 -4.85 7.14 -13.69
CA THR A 145 -4.36 8.27 -14.49
C THR A 145 -3.37 9.13 -13.71
N ILE A 146 -3.67 9.41 -12.43
CA ILE A 146 -2.77 10.15 -11.54
C ILE A 146 -1.44 9.40 -11.35
N PHE A 147 -1.48 8.13 -10.97
CA PHE A 147 -0.25 7.37 -10.67
C PHE A 147 0.54 6.99 -11.93
N VAL A 148 -0.10 6.83 -13.09
CA VAL A 148 0.57 6.73 -14.42
C VAL A 148 1.38 7.98 -14.69
N TYR A 149 0.77 9.17 -14.52
CA TYR A 149 1.44 10.44 -14.78
C TYR A 149 2.69 10.63 -13.91
N ILE A 150 2.57 10.30 -12.61
CA ILE A 150 3.66 10.43 -11.65
C ILE A 150 4.77 9.41 -11.92
N THR A 151 4.43 8.12 -11.83
CA THR A 151 5.43 7.05 -11.73
C THR A 151 6.00 6.64 -13.07
N ARG A 152 5.20 6.72 -14.15
CA ARG A 152 5.51 6.13 -15.46
C ARG A 152 5.86 4.63 -15.40
N THR A 153 5.55 3.95 -14.29
CA THR A 153 5.81 2.52 -14.07
C THR A 153 4.52 1.80 -13.74
N GLY A 154 4.23 0.70 -14.43
CA GLY A 154 3.04 -0.11 -14.17
C GLY A 154 3.03 -0.77 -12.78
N VAL A 155 4.20 -0.95 -12.17
CA VAL A 155 4.38 -1.74 -10.94
C VAL A 155 3.68 -1.12 -9.73
N ILE A 156 3.88 0.18 -9.47
CA ILE A 156 3.24 0.87 -8.34
C ILE A 156 1.71 0.96 -8.54
N ILE A 157 1.30 1.17 -9.79
CA ILE A 157 -0.11 1.28 -10.16
C ILE A 157 -0.82 -0.04 -9.91
N ALA A 158 -0.20 -1.16 -10.29
CA ALA A 158 -0.75 -2.50 -10.09
C ALA A 158 -1.07 -2.73 -8.61
N ILE A 159 -0.16 -2.42 -7.68
CA ILE A 159 -0.39 -2.63 -6.25
C ILE A 159 -1.56 -1.80 -5.72
N ILE A 160 -1.59 -0.51 -6.05
CA ILE A 160 -2.63 0.40 -5.58
C ILE A 160 -3.99 -0.06 -6.10
N VAL A 161 -4.06 -0.35 -7.40
CA VAL A 161 -5.31 -0.77 -8.07
C VAL A 161 -5.78 -2.12 -7.57
N LEU A 162 -4.89 -3.11 -7.46
CA LEU A 162 -5.23 -4.44 -6.96
C LEU A 162 -5.73 -4.38 -5.51
N ALA A 163 -5.08 -3.60 -4.64
CA ALA A 163 -5.53 -3.41 -3.26
C ALA A 163 -6.91 -2.76 -3.18
N LEU A 164 -7.19 -1.75 -4.02
CA LEU A 164 -8.51 -1.12 -4.12
C LEU A 164 -9.58 -2.09 -4.61
N ILE A 165 -9.27 -2.88 -5.64
CA ILE A 165 -10.15 -3.93 -6.16
C ILE A 165 -10.43 -4.97 -5.07
N GLY A 166 -9.40 -5.43 -4.36
CA GLY A 166 -9.56 -6.41 -3.27
C GLY A 166 -10.39 -5.87 -2.11
N TYR A 167 -10.18 -4.60 -1.76
CA TYR A 167 -11.00 -3.92 -0.77
C TYR A 167 -12.47 -3.85 -1.19
N ALA A 168 -12.72 -3.42 -2.42
CA ALA A 168 -14.07 -3.36 -2.92
C ALA A 168 -14.70 -4.76 -2.96
N ALA A 169 -14.01 -5.76 -3.51
CA ALA A 169 -14.49 -7.15 -3.56
C ALA A 169 -14.91 -7.66 -2.18
N PHE A 170 -14.12 -7.36 -1.15
CA PHE A 170 -14.45 -7.71 0.24
C PHE A 170 -15.72 -7.04 0.76
N ILE A 171 -15.92 -5.75 0.47
CA ILE A 171 -17.08 -4.97 0.95
C ILE A 171 -18.38 -5.39 0.24
N TYR A 172 -18.35 -5.60 -1.07
CA TYR A 172 -19.56 -5.92 -1.84
C TYR A 172 -19.92 -7.40 -1.82
N TYR A 173 -18.93 -8.29 -1.65
CA TYR A 173 -19.14 -9.73 -1.54
C TYR A 173 -18.59 -10.24 -0.20
N PRO A 174 -19.16 -9.79 0.94
CA PRO A 174 -18.73 -10.25 2.25
C PRO A 174 -18.97 -11.75 2.38
N GLY A 175 -18.00 -12.47 2.94
CA GLY A 175 -18.06 -13.93 3.09
C GLY A 175 -17.74 -14.74 1.83
N ASN A 176 -17.43 -14.11 0.70
CA ASN A 176 -16.95 -14.83 -0.47
C ASN A 176 -15.63 -15.57 -0.13
N PRO A 177 -15.54 -16.90 -0.37
CA PRO A 177 -14.40 -17.69 0.07
C PRO A 177 -13.08 -17.33 -0.66
N TYR A 178 -13.14 -16.64 -1.81
CA TYR A 178 -11.96 -16.13 -2.49
C TYR A 178 -11.31 -14.94 -1.77
N ASN A 179 -12.06 -14.18 -0.95
CA ASN A 179 -11.57 -12.93 -0.32
C ASN A 179 -10.26 -13.16 0.46
N PHE A 180 -10.19 -14.24 1.24
CA PHE A 180 -9.01 -14.55 2.06
C PHE A 180 -7.76 -14.78 1.18
N PHE A 181 -7.89 -15.62 0.15
CA PHE A 181 -6.79 -15.94 -0.75
C PHE A 181 -6.40 -14.76 -1.64
N PHE A 182 -7.38 -13.94 -2.06
CA PHE A 182 -7.15 -12.71 -2.81
C PHE A 182 -6.19 -11.78 -2.04
N TRP A 183 -6.45 -11.57 -0.75
CA TRP A 183 -5.59 -10.74 0.10
C TRP A 183 -4.21 -11.35 0.35
N ILE A 184 -4.09 -12.68 0.48
CA ILE A 184 -2.79 -13.35 0.57
C ILE A 184 -1.95 -13.09 -0.68
N VAL A 185 -2.55 -13.22 -1.87
CA VAL A 185 -1.83 -13.04 -3.14
C VAL A 185 -1.44 -11.58 -3.34
N ILE A 186 -2.31 -10.62 -3.00
CA ILE A 186 -1.98 -9.18 -2.99
C ILE A 186 -0.84 -8.88 -2.01
N ALA A 187 -0.91 -9.43 -0.79
CA ALA A 187 0.12 -9.19 0.22
C ALA A 187 1.49 -9.72 -0.26
N TYR A 188 1.50 -10.86 -0.93
CA TYR A 188 2.72 -11.39 -1.55
C TYR A 188 3.25 -10.46 -2.65
N ASP A 189 2.41 -10.05 -3.61
CA ASP A 189 2.79 -9.17 -4.73
C ASP A 189 3.33 -7.81 -4.25
N ALA A 190 2.64 -7.25 -3.24
CA ALA A 190 3.07 -6.03 -2.56
C ALA A 190 4.41 -6.22 -1.83
N SER A 191 4.64 -7.37 -1.19
CA SER A 191 5.90 -7.67 -0.49
C SER A 191 7.08 -7.80 -1.45
N VAL A 192 6.89 -8.49 -2.58
CA VAL A 192 7.92 -8.63 -3.64
C VAL A 192 8.27 -7.28 -4.22
N THR A 193 7.27 -6.47 -4.55
CA THR A 193 7.50 -5.14 -5.10
C THR A 193 8.13 -4.21 -4.08
N PHE A 194 7.73 -4.28 -2.81
CA PHE A 194 8.34 -3.50 -1.74
C PHE A 194 9.82 -3.88 -1.57
N TYR A 195 10.15 -5.17 -1.66
CA TYR A 195 11.54 -5.63 -1.68
C TYR A 195 12.33 -5.05 -2.87
N ASP A 196 11.76 -5.04 -4.08
CA ASP A 196 12.39 -4.45 -5.26
C ASP A 196 12.51 -2.93 -5.17
N MET A 197 11.56 -2.26 -4.50
CA MET A 197 11.62 -0.84 -4.17
C MET A 197 12.80 -0.54 -3.22
N ILE A 198 12.96 -1.32 -2.15
CA ILE A 198 14.10 -1.19 -1.22
C ILE A 198 15.43 -1.42 -1.95
N LYS A 199 15.47 -2.37 -2.89
CA LYS A 199 16.66 -2.64 -3.71
C LYS A 199 16.90 -1.57 -4.80
N GLY A 200 16.07 -0.53 -4.88
CA GLY A 200 16.22 0.56 -5.84
C GLY A 200 15.92 0.16 -7.29
N LYS A 201 15.25 -0.99 -7.51
CA LYS A 201 14.88 -1.47 -8.84
C LYS A 201 13.63 -0.78 -9.39
N VAL A 202 12.72 -0.36 -8.50
CA VAL A 202 11.42 0.25 -8.87
C VAL A 202 11.43 1.76 -8.63
N ILE A 203 11.89 2.21 -7.46
CA ILE A 203 11.97 3.63 -7.08
C ILE A 203 13.41 3.94 -6.67
N LYS A 204 13.96 5.04 -7.21
CA LYS A 204 15.25 5.58 -6.78
C LYS A 204 15.01 6.91 -6.07
N ILE A 205 15.32 6.96 -4.78
CA ILE A 205 15.34 8.20 -4.00
C ILE A 205 16.80 8.49 -3.67
N GLU A 206 17.36 9.52 -4.30
CA GLU A 206 18.78 9.90 -4.14
C GLU A 206 19.03 10.80 -2.92
N ASP A 207 17.99 11.27 -2.24
CA ASP A 207 18.09 12.14 -1.07
C ASP A 207 18.69 11.40 0.16
N GLU A 208 19.92 11.75 0.52
CA GLU A 208 20.68 11.14 1.63
C GLU A 208 19.98 11.30 2.99
N ASN A 209 19.26 12.41 3.19
CA ASN A 209 18.56 12.68 4.44
C ASN A 209 17.34 11.76 4.60
N PHE A 210 16.62 11.50 3.50
CA PHE A 210 15.56 10.51 3.44
C PHE A 210 16.11 9.10 3.66
N GLN A 211 17.19 8.72 2.97
CA GLN A 211 17.78 7.38 3.13
C GLN A 211 18.24 7.11 4.56
N SER A 212 18.82 8.09 5.25
CA SER A 212 19.26 7.95 6.64
C SER A 212 18.11 7.97 7.67
N HIS A 213 16.92 8.45 7.30
CA HIS A 213 15.79 8.63 8.22
C HIS A 213 14.44 8.13 7.68
N TRP A 214 14.44 7.18 6.74
CA TRP A 214 13.24 6.66 6.08
C TRP A 214 12.23 6.09 7.08
N TRP A 215 12.75 5.48 8.15
CA TRP A 215 11.96 4.88 9.23
C TRP A 215 11.01 5.90 9.88
N ARG A 216 11.31 7.20 9.84
CA ARG A 216 10.42 8.26 10.35
C ARG A 216 9.14 8.42 9.54
N VAL A 217 9.23 8.23 8.22
CA VAL A 217 8.04 8.20 7.36
C VAL A 217 7.26 6.92 7.63
N ALA A 218 7.96 5.80 7.85
CA ALA A 218 7.36 4.52 8.21
C ALA A 218 6.69 4.50 9.60
N THR A 219 7.08 5.38 10.53
CA THR A 219 6.38 5.54 11.82
C THR A 219 5.10 6.39 11.72
N ARG A 220 4.92 7.13 10.61
CA ARG A 220 3.71 7.87 10.21
C ARG A 220 2.39 7.18 10.63
N PRO A 221 2.18 5.96 10.11
CA PRO A 221 0.96 5.19 10.35
C PRO A 221 0.68 4.81 11.80
N PHE A 222 1.64 4.88 12.74
CA PHE A 222 1.32 4.67 14.17
C PHE A 222 0.34 5.71 14.69
N ALA A 223 0.26 6.89 14.07
CA ALA A 223 -0.75 7.89 14.37
C ALA A 223 -2.18 7.38 14.09
N LEU A 224 -2.35 6.37 13.21
CA LEU A 224 -3.64 5.72 12.97
C LEU A 224 -4.16 5.01 14.21
N LEU A 225 -3.31 4.64 15.17
CA LEU A 225 -3.77 4.03 16.43
C LEU A 225 -4.72 4.97 17.19
N PHE A 226 -4.45 6.28 17.19
CA PHE A 226 -5.34 7.26 17.79
C PHE A 226 -6.67 7.37 17.05
N ILE A 227 -6.64 7.24 15.72
CA ILE A 227 -7.83 7.28 14.87
C ILE A 227 -8.68 6.03 15.07
N ILE A 228 -8.07 4.85 15.03
CA ILE A 228 -8.73 3.56 15.28
C ILE A 228 -9.32 3.56 16.69
N PHE A 229 -8.58 4.05 17.68
CA PHE A 229 -9.09 4.21 19.04
C PHE A 229 -10.32 5.13 19.07
N TYR A 230 -10.29 6.27 18.38
CA TYR A 230 -11.44 7.17 18.33
C TYR A 230 -12.64 6.57 17.57
N ILE A 231 -12.42 5.70 16.59
CA ILE A 231 -13.49 4.93 15.93
C ILE A 231 -14.21 4.04 16.94
N ILE A 232 -13.46 3.33 17.80
CA ILE A 232 -14.00 2.35 18.75
C ILE A 232 -14.60 3.01 20.00
N TYR A 233 -13.94 4.04 20.54
CA TYR A 233 -14.29 4.65 21.83
C TYR A 233 -15.04 5.97 21.66
N THR A 234 -15.55 6.48 22.79
CA THR A 234 -16.26 7.77 22.84
C THR A 234 -15.29 8.94 22.70
N LYS A 235 -15.80 10.09 22.26
CA LYS A 235 -15.04 11.33 22.10
C LYS A 235 -14.29 11.75 23.37
N ILE A 236 -14.92 11.60 24.53
CA ILE A 236 -14.33 11.96 25.82
C ILE A 236 -13.09 11.10 26.11
N VAL A 237 -13.19 9.78 25.94
CA VAL A 237 -12.07 8.86 26.21
C VAL A 237 -10.93 9.12 25.22
N ALA A 238 -11.22 9.34 23.94
CA ALA A 238 -10.21 9.67 22.94
C ALA A 238 -9.48 10.98 23.28
N LEU A 239 -10.21 12.03 23.69
CA LEU A 239 -9.63 13.30 24.12
C LEU A 239 -8.77 13.15 25.37
N MET A 240 -9.17 12.35 26.36
CA MET A 240 -8.36 12.10 27.55
C MET A 240 -7.02 11.48 27.20
N ILE A 241 -7.01 10.41 26.40
CA ILE A 241 -5.77 9.70 26.03
C ILE A 241 -4.86 10.61 25.20
N ILE A 242 -5.39 11.22 24.14
CA ILE A 242 -4.61 12.08 23.25
C ILE A 242 -4.12 13.31 24.03
N GLY A 243 -4.94 13.84 24.95
CA GLY A 243 -4.57 14.94 25.84
C GLY A 243 -3.41 14.58 26.77
N ILE A 244 -3.44 13.40 27.42
CA ILE A 244 -2.34 12.93 28.27
C ILE A 244 -1.04 12.80 27.47
N VAL A 245 -1.11 12.19 26.28
CA VAL A 245 0.06 12.04 25.40
C VAL A 245 0.55 13.41 24.93
N ALA A 246 -0.34 14.30 24.50
CA ALA A 246 0.01 15.65 24.07
C ALA A 246 0.67 16.46 25.19
N ILE A 247 0.13 16.45 26.42
CA ILE A 247 0.70 17.13 27.59
C ILE A 247 2.10 16.59 27.89
N THR A 248 2.31 15.27 27.78
CA THR A 248 3.62 14.65 27.96
C THR A 248 4.62 15.21 26.95
N PHE A 249 4.27 15.25 25.65
CA PHE A 249 5.13 15.79 24.60
C PHE A 249 5.37 17.30 24.72
N ILE A 250 4.34 18.08 25.11
CA ILE A 250 4.48 19.51 25.39
C ILE A 250 5.46 19.73 26.54
N THR A 251 5.36 18.94 27.61
CA THR A 251 6.28 19.02 28.77
C THR A 251 7.71 18.69 28.35
N LEU A 252 7.90 17.67 27.51
CA LEU A 252 9.20 17.34 26.93
C LEU A 252 9.77 18.48 26.08
N ASP A 253 8.94 19.15 25.27
CA ASP A 253 9.39 20.31 24.48
C ASP A 253 9.71 21.53 25.35
N ILE A 254 8.92 21.81 26.39
CA ILE A 254 9.19 22.91 27.32
C ILE A 254 10.50 22.67 28.09
N THR A 255 10.68 21.46 28.64
CA THR A 255 11.93 21.10 29.35
C THR A 255 13.14 21.21 28.44
N ARG A 256 12.98 20.84 27.17
CA ARG A 256 13.99 21.00 26.12
C ARG A 256 14.33 22.47 25.83
N PHE A 257 13.39 23.39 25.88
CA PHE A 257 13.67 24.83 25.73
C PHE A 257 14.33 25.43 26.96
N LEU A 258 13.96 24.97 28.16
CA LEU A 258 14.47 25.51 29.42
C LEU A 258 15.91 25.05 29.73
N HIS A 259 16.29 23.82 29.34
CA HIS A 259 17.58 23.24 29.72
C HIS A 259 18.43 22.90 28.48
N LYS A 260 19.54 23.63 28.30
CA LYS A 260 20.48 23.43 27.18
C LYS A 260 21.05 22.00 27.13
N GLN A 261 21.36 21.42 28.29
CA GLN A 261 21.85 20.04 28.41
C GLN A 261 20.81 19.01 27.95
N THR A 262 19.53 19.22 28.30
CA THR A 262 18.42 18.37 27.83
C THR A 262 18.22 18.52 26.33
N ASN A 263 18.34 19.74 25.79
CA ASN A 263 18.24 19.97 24.35
C ASN A 263 19.36 19.26 23.58
N GLU A 264 20.60 19.34 24.05
CA GLU A 264 21.73 18.62 23.46
C GLU A 264 21.56 17.09 23.60
N LEU A 265 21.10 16.59 24.75
CA LEU A 265 20.82 15.15 24.93
C LEU A 265 19.74 14.65 23.95
N PHE A 266 18.63 15.36 23.80
CA PHE A 266 17.55 14.95 22.90
C PHE A 266 17.92 15.11 21.42
N THR A 267 18.66 16.16 21.05
CA THR A 267 19.05 16.40 19.65
C THR A 267 20.29 15.60 19.21
N VAL A 268 21.13 15.13 20.14
CA VAL A 268 22.34 14.36 19.85
C VAL A 268 22.19 12.87 20.15
N ARG A 269 21.53 12.49 21.26
CA ARG A 269 21.40 11.11 21.74
C ARG A 269 20.08 10.45 21.32
N ILE A 270 18.98 11.22 21.30
CA ILE A 270 17.66 10.78 20.80
C ILE A 270 17.38 11.41 19.42
N LYS A 271 18.38 11.36 18.53
CA LYS A 271 18.24 11.77 17.12
C LYS A 271 17.11 11.06 16.41
N SER A 272 16.64 9.93 16.95
CA SER A 272 15.45 9.24 16.44
C SER A 272 14.26 10.22 16.34
N ILE A 273 13.88 10.86 17.45
CA ILE A 273 12.58 11.52 17.59
C ILE A 273 12.64 13.03 17.31
N PHE A 274 13.71 13.74 17.70
CA PHE A 274 13.79 15.21 17.60
C PHE A 274 14.80 15.67 16.55
N ARG A 275 14.42 16.65 15.72
CA ARG A 275 15.33 17.19 14.68
C ARG A 275 16.26 18.26 15.26
N LYS A 276 17.48 18.35 14.72
CA LYS A 276 18.39 19.48 14.99
C LYS A 276 17.73 20.83 14.66
N ASN A 277 16.96 20.89 13.57
CA ASN A 277 16.27 22.10 13.12
C ASN A 277 15.03 22.44 13.98
N GLU A 278 14.61 21.53 14.85
CA GLU A 278 13.52 21.72 15.82
C GLU A 278 14.07 22.09 17.20
N ALA A 279 15.38 22.29 17.39
CA ALA A 279 15.97 22.57 18.71
C ALA A 279 15.35 23.79 19.42
N LYS A 280 14.81 24.75 18.66
CA LYS A 280 14.17 25.98 19.17
C LYS A 280 12.68 26.08 18.83
N LYS A 281 12.06 25.01 18.34
CA LYS A 281 10.64 24.97 17.92
C LYS A 281 9.97 23.73 18.50
N PHE A 282 8.66 23.77 18.70
CA PHE A 282 7.92 22.56 19.08
C PHE A 282 8.16 21.47 18.04
N SER A 283 8.27 20.23 18.51
CA SER A 283 8.49 19.09 17.61
C SER A 283 7.29 18.88 16.70
N SER A 284 7.52 18.31 15.51
CA SER A 284 6.41 17.95 14.60
C SER A 284 5.41 17.00 15.26
N MET A 285 5.86 16.13 16.17
CA MET A 285 4.98 15.22 16.93
C MET A 285 4.08 15.96 17.90
N THR A 286 4.62 16.92 18.65
CA THR A 286 3.83 17.76 19.57
C THR A 286 2.76 18.54 18.80
N ILE A 287 3.15 19.15 17.69
CA ILE A 287 2.23 19.92 16.85
C ILE A 287 1.12 19.02 16.28
N PHE A 288 1.48 17.83 15.80
CA PHE A 288 0.52 16.85 15.29
C PHE A 288 -0.46 16.37 16.39
N LEU A 289 0.01 16.09 17.59
CA LEU A 289 -0.83 15.65 18.72
C LEU A 289 -1.81 16.75 19.14
N VAL A 290 -1.34 18.00 19.20
CA VAL A 290 -2.20 19.16 19.50
C VAL A 290 -3.24 19.35 18.39
N ALA A 291 -2.83 19.28 17.12
CA ALA A 291 -3.75 19.35 15.99
C ALA A 291 -4.80 18.24 16.04
N THR A 292 -4.38 17.01 16.38
CA THR A 292 -5.28 15.85 16.54
C THR A 292 -6.29 16.08 17.65
N PHE A 293 -5.84 16.55 18.82
CA PHE A 293 -6.72 16.89 19.94
C PHE A 293 -7.76 17.94 19.53
N ILE A 294 -7.32 19.03 18.90
CA ILE A 294 -8.21 20.12 18.46
C ILE A 294 -9.18 19.64 17.38
N SER A 295 -8.73 18.85 16.40
CA SER A 295 -9.60 18.29 15.36
C SER A 295 -10.71 17.42 15.95
N ILE A 296 -10.39 16.56 16.92
CA ILE A 296 -11.38 15.72 17.61
C ILE A 296 -12.33 16.57 18.45
N LEU A 297 -11.82 17.62 19.10
CA LEU A 297 -12.61 18.52 19.93
C LEU A 297 -13.61 19.33 19.10
N LEU A 298 -13.18 19.91 17.98
CA LEU A 298 -13.98 20.86 17.21
C LEU A 298 -14.92 20.20 16.21
N PHE A 299 -14.49 19.14 15.54
CA PHE A 299 -15.27 18.58 14.43
C PHE A 299 -16.10 17.38 14.86
N GLU A 300 -17.11 17.08 14.04
CA GLU A 300 -17.84 15.83 14.15
C GLU A 300 -16.90 14.63 13.90
N LYS A 301 -17.14 13.52 14.59
CA LYS A 301 -16.29 12.31 14.56
C LYS A 301 -15.85 11.93 13.15
N ALA A 302 -16.78 11.90 12.21
CA ALA A 302 -16.51 11.50 10.83
C ALA A 302 -15.57 12.48 10.12
N ILE A 303 -15.80 13.79 10.23
CA ILE A 303 -14.99 14.84 9.62
C ILE A 303 -13.60 14.91 10.27
N ALA A 304 -13.53 14.81 11.60
CA ALA A 304 -12.27 14.80 12.34
C ALA A 304 -11.37 13.65 11.87
N ILE A 305 -11.94 12.43 11.77
CA ILE A 305 -11.21 11.26 11.30
C ILE A 305 -10.73 11.46 9.86
N THR A 306 -11.60 11.92 8.95
CA THR A 306 -11.23 12.16 7.55
C THR A 306 -10.10 13.16 7.42
N ALA A 307 -10.17 14.30 8.11
CA ALA A 307 -9.13 15.32 8.06
C ALA A 307 -7.77 14.81 8.58
N LEU A 308 -7.78 13.98 9.63
CA LEU A 308 -6.57 13.39 10.20
C LEU A 308 -5.97 12.29 9.32
N VAL A 309 -6.81 11.43 8.72
CA VAL A 309 -6.36 10.43 7.75
C VAL A 309 -5.73 11.12 6.52
N PHE A 310 -6.36 12.18 6.03
CA PHE A 310 -5.86 12.97 4.92
C PHE A 310 -4.50 13.58 5.22
N LEU A 311 -4.33 14.17 6.41
CA LEU A 311 -3.03 14.67 6.87
C LEU A 311 -1.96 13.56 6.92
N ILE A 312 -2.24 12.43 7.58
CA ILE A 312 -1.25 11.37 7.82
C ILE A 312 -0.78 10.75 6.50
N PHE A 313 -1.72 10.29 5.67
CA PHE A 313 -1.38 9.59 4.44
C PHE A 313 -0.93 10.54 3.33
N GLY A 314 -1.55 11.72 3.26
CA GLY A 314 -1.19 12.73 2.26
C GLY A 314 0.25 13.19 2.39
N ASP A 315 0.73 13.48 3.60
CA ASP A 315 2.14 13.85 3.81
C ASP A 315 3.10 12.71 3.37
N ILE A 316 2.77 11.46 3.72
CA ILE A 316 3.58 10.29 3.34
C ILE A 316 3.68 10.19 1.81
N PHE A 317 2.55 10.25 1.11
CA PHE A 317 2.51 10.13 -0.35
C PHE A 317 3.19 11.33 -1.02
N SER A 318 2.87 12.55 -0.58
CA SER A 318 3.49 13.78 -1.09
C SER A 318 5.01 13.74 -1.00
N LYS A 319 5.53 13.31 0.16
CA LYS A 319 6.96 13.22 0.39
C LYS A 319 7.64 12.11 -0.40
N ILE A 320 7.09 10.89 -0.40
CA ILE A 320 7.70 9.75 -1.11
C ILE A 320 7.73 10.03 -2.61
N PHE A 321 6.59 10.39 -3.21
CA PHE A 321 6.50 10.59 -4.65
C PHE A 321 7.15 11.90 -5.10
N GLY A 322 7.15 12.94 -4.25
CA GLY A 322 7.88 14.17 -4.53
C GLY A 322 9.40 13.98 -4.57
N LEU A 323 9.96 13.16 -3.68
CA LEU A 323 11.40 12.84 -3.70
C LEU A 323 11.78 11.84 -4.79
N ALA A 324 10.89 10.87 -5.09
CA ALA A 324 11.15 9.82 -6.07
C ALA A 324 10.93 10.26 -7.52
N PHE A 325 9.91 11.07 -7.77
CA PHE A 325 9.43 11.40 -9.11
C PHE A 325 9.24 12.89 -9.33
N GLY A 326 9.61 13.74 -8.38
CA GLY A 326 9.47 15.19 -8.49
C GLY A 326 10.26 15.75 -9.66
N ARG A 327 9.54 16.26 -10.66
CA ARG A 327 10.14 16.90 -11.85
C ARG A 327 9.75 18.37 -11.91
N HIS A 328 8.51 18.69 -11.53
CA HIS A 328 7.98 20.04 -11.65
C HIS A 328 7.84 20.65 -10.25
N LYS A 329 8.65 21.67 -9.96
CA LYS A 329 8.54 22.41 -8.70
C LYS A 329 7.34 23.34 -8.74
N ILE A 330 6.53 23.31 -7.68
CA ILE A 330 5.46 24.25 -7.42
C ILE A 330 5.64 24.75 -5.99
N PHE A 331 5.95 26.04 -5.85
CA PHE A 331 6.36 26.62 -4.58
C PHE A 331 7.55 25.88 -3.94
N GLN A 332 7.43 25.46 -2.68
CA GLN A 332 8.44 24.68 -1.96
C GLN A 332 8.24 23.15 -2.12
N LYS A 333 7.24 22.73 -2.91
CA LYS A 333 6.84 21.34 -3.10
C LYS A 333 6.98 20.97 -4.58
N THR A 334 6.57 19.76 -4.93
CA THR A 334 6.59 19.24 -6.31
C THR A 334 5.16 18.92 -6.74
N LEU A 335 4.82 19.20 -8.01
CA LEU A 335 3.53 18.82 -8.59
C LEU A 335 3.24 17.33 -8.40
N GLU A 336 4.24 16.48 -8.63
CA GLU A 336 4.10 15.03 -8.49
C GLU A 336 3.77 14.61 -7.04
N GLY A 337 4.38 15.27 -6.06
CA GLY A 337 4.03 15.10 -4.65
C GLY A 337 2.59 15.51 -4.35
N THR A 338 2.17 16.70 -4.78
CA THR A 338 0.79 17.17 -4.59
C THR A 338 -0.24 16.27 -5.29
N LEU A 339 0.06 15.78 -6.49
CA LEU A 339 -0.80 14.83 -7.21
C LEU A 339 -0.85 13.47 -6.50
N ALA A 340 0.27 13.00 -5.94
CA ALA A 340 0.30 11.77 -5.15
C ALA A 340 -0.54 11.91 -3.86
N TYR A 341 -0.47 13.07 -3.20
CA TYR A 341 -1.34 13.41 -2.09
C TYR A 341 -2.80 13.31 -2.52
N PHE A 342 -3.15 13.99 -3.61
CA PHE A 342 -4.52 14.01 -4.14
C PHE A 342 -5.02 12.59 -4.45
N GLY A 343 -4.26 11.79 -5.21
CA GLY A 343 -4.60 10.39 -5.48
C GLY A 343 -4.77 9.54 -4.21
N CYS A 344 -3.96 9.80 -3.18
CA CYS A 344 -4.09 9.17 -1.87
C CYS A 344 -5.40 9.54 -1.16
N MET A 345 -5.89 10.78 -1.32
CA MET A 345 -7.15 11.21 -0.72
C MET A 345 -8.36 10.51 -1.33
N PHE A 346 -8.32 10.18 -2.63
CA PHE A 346 -9.34 9.33 -3.21
C PHE A 346 -9.31 7.96 -2.56
N ILE A 347 -8.14 7.29 -2.54
CA ILE A 347 -7.95 5.96 -1.95
C ILE A 347 -8.49 5.90 -0.53
N CYS A 348 -8.00 6.81 0.33
CA CYS A 348 -8.43 6.89 1.72
C CYS A 348 -9.90 7.28 1.83
N GLY A 349 -10.36 8.21 0.99
CA GLY A 349 -11.73 8.68 0.93
C GLY A 349 -12.73 7.56 0.64
N TYR A 350 -12.43 6.68 -0.31
CA TYR A 350 -13.29 5.52 -0.60
C TYR A 350 -13.38 4.55 0.59
N ILE A 351 -12.26 4.29 1.25
CA ILE A 351 -12.23 3.46 2.47
C ILE A 351 -13.07 4.12 3.57
N LEU A 352 -12.88 5.42 3.80
CA LEU A 352 -13.61 6.17 4.82
C LEU A 352 -15.11 6.29 4.51
N TYR A 353 -15.49 6.44 3.23
CA TYR A 353 -16.88 6.42 2.78
C TYR A 353 -17.59 5.15 3.28
N THR A 354 -16.95 3.99 3.07
CA THR A 354 -17.51 2.69 3.48
C THR A 354 -17.52 2.44 4.99
N ILE A 355 -16.60 3.06 5.76
CA ILE A 355 -16.48 2.83 7.21
C ILE A 355 -17.32 3.85 8.02
N LEU A 356 -17.30 5.12 7.62
CA LEU A 356 -17.86 6.23 8.40
C LEU A 356 -19.20 6.74 7.86
N ASN A 357 -19.66 6.23 6.72
CA ASN A 357 -20.89 6.61 6.04
C ASN A 357 -21.00 8.14 5.83
N ILE A 358 -19.87 8.77 5.51
CA ILE A 358 -19.80 10.21 5.22
C ILE A 358 -20.29 10.44 3.79
N PRO A 359 -21.11 11.46 3.53
CA PRO A 359 -21.48 11.85 2.17
C PRO A 359 -20.27 12.03 1.25
N LEU A 360 -20.34 11.43 0.05
CA LEU A 360 -19.23 11.42 -0.91
C LEU A 360 -18.72 12.84 -1.25
N PHE A 361 -19.62 13.82 -1.35
CA PHE A 361 -19.24 15.21 -1.64
C PHE A 361 -18.32 15.81 -0.57
N ILE A 362 -18.52 15.49 0.72
CA ILE A 362 -17.67 15.99 1.82
C ILE A 362 -16.26 15.42 1.67
N ILE A 363 -16.15 14.14 1.32
CA ILE A 363 -14.87 13.46 1.09
C ILE A 363 -14.14 14.10 -0.09
N ILE A 364 -14.86 14.40 -1.18
CA ILE A 364 -14.29 15.07 -2.36
C ILE A 364 -13.80 16.48 -1.98
N ILE A 365 -14.60 17.27 -1.28
CA ILE A 365 -14.23 18.62 -0.82
C ILE A 365 -13.02 18.57 0.11
N GLY A 366 -12.98 17.62 1.05
CA GLY A 366 -11.83 17.38 1.90
C GLY A 366 -10.58 16.98 1.10
N GLY A 367 -10.75 16.08 0.12
CA GLY A 367 -9.68 15.53 -0.69
C GLY A 367 -9.07 16.54 -1.67
N ILE A 368 -9.83 17.56 -2.06
CA ILE A 368 -9.33 18.73 -2.80
C ILE A 368 -8.67 19.73 -1.84
N SER A 369 -9.32 20.06 -0.73
CA SER A 369 -8.85 21.11 0.18
C SER A 369 -7.56 20.75 0.91
N ALA A 370 -7.39 19.51 1.38
CA ALA A 370 -6.20 19.09 2.13
C ALA A 370 -4.88 19.23 1.34
N PRO A 371 -4.74 18.71 0.10
CA PRO A 371 -3.52 18.93 -0.69
C PRO A 371 -3.29 20.40 -1.07
N LEU A 372 -4.35 21.18 -1.28
CA LEU A 372 -4.21 22.63 -1.52
C LEU A 372 -3.68 23.36 -0.28
N VAL A 373 -4.21 23.04 0.90
CA VAL A 373 -3.71 23.60 2.18
C VAL A 373 -2.26 23.22 2.40
N GLU A 374 -1.87 21.97 2.11
CA GLU A 374 -0.46 21.56 2.20
C GLU A 374 0.42 22.38 1.24
N LEU A 375 -0.02 22.56 -0.02
CA LEU A 375 0.71 23.30 -1.04
C LEU A 375 0.94 24.77 -0.67
N PHE A 376 -0.04 25.41 -0.01
CA PHE A 376 0.00 26.83 0.36
C PHE A 376 0.43 27.09 1.83
N SER A 377 0.87 26.07 2.56
CA SER A 377 1.34 26.21 3.95
C SER A 377 2.72 26.89 4.04
N PHE A 378 2.83 28.15 3.65
CA PHE A 378 4.12 28.87 3.52
C PHE A 378 4.77 29.27 4.85
N GLN A 379 3.99 29.42 5.93
CA GLN A 379 4.48 29.95 7.21
C GLN A 379 4.07 29.11 8.44
N LEU A 380 2.97 28.36 8.32
CA LEU A 380 2.44 27.52 9.39
C LEU A 380 2.83 26.07 9.18
N ASN A 381 2.95 25.31 10.27
CA ASN A 381 3.28 23.89 10.21
C ASN A 381 2.13 23.11 9.54
N ASP A 382 2.43 22.43 8.44
CA ASP A 382 1.49 21.59 7.68
C ASP A 382 0.79 20.54 8.55
N ASN A 383 1.49 19.97 9.53
CA ASN A 383 0.93 19.02 10.50
C ASN A 383 -0.11 19.63 11.45
N PHE A 384 -0.27 20.96 11.44
CA PHE A 384 -1.31 21.68 12.18
C PHE A 384 -2.43 22.19 11.27
N THR A 385 -2.07 22.81 10.16
CA THR A 385 -3.04 23.53 9.32
C THR A 385 -3.91 22.61 8.48
N VAL A 386 -3.36 21.52 7.96
CA VAL A 386 -4.09 20.64 7.03
C VAL A 386 -5.33 20.05 7.69
N SER A 387 -5.22 19.45 8.88
CA SER A 387 -6.37 18.82 9.54
C SER A 387 -7.42 19.83 10.02
N LEU A 388 -7.00 21.02 10.46
CA LEU A 388 -7.93 22.06 10.94
C LEU A 388 -8.64 22.79 9.81
N ILE A 389 -7.91 23.21 8.78
CA ILE A 389 -8.50 23.96 7.65
C ILE A 389 -9.37 23.03 6.80
N SER A 390 -8.88 21.85 6.42
CA SER A 390 -9.71 20.90 5.64
C SER A 390 -10.93 20.42 6.44
N GLY A 391 -10.77 20.18 7.75
CA GLY A 391 -11.88 19.87 8.66
C GLY A 391 -12.93 20.97 8.74
N SER A 392 -12.48 22.24 8.77
CA SER A 392 -13.39 23.40 8.78
C SER A 392 -14.15 23.51 7.47
N ILE A 393 -13.46 23.38 6.32
CA ILE A 393 -14.08 23.41 4.99
C ILE A 393 -15.11 22.29 4.85
N MET A 394 -14.78 21.06 5.26
CA MET A 394 -15.71 19.93 5.25
C MET A 394 -16.93 20.16 6.17
N THR A 395 -16.73 20.79 7.34
CA THR A 395 -17.81 21.12 8.27
C THR A 395 -18.75 22.15 7.68
N VAL A 396 -18.22 23.21 7.06
CA VAL A 396 -18.99 24.22 6.35
C VAL A 396 -19.79 23.55 5.22
N ALA A 397 -19.15 22.74 4.38
CA ALA A 397 -19.84 22.03 3.30
C ALA A 397 -21.00 21.16 3.80
N ARG A 398 -20.81 20.46 4.92
CA ARG A 398 -21.86 19.64 5.55
C ARG A 398 -23.05 20.48 6.02
N VAL A 399 -22.81 21.64 6.63
CA VAL A 399 -23.87 22.53 7.14
C VAL A 399 -24.70 23.12 6.00
N PHE A 400 -24.06 23.47 4.88
CA PHE A 400 -24.73 24.11 3.75
C PHE A 400 -25.30 23.13 2.71
N GLY A 401 -25.10 21.82 2.88
CA GLY A 401 -25.73 20.78 2.05
C GLY A 401 -25.38 20.83 0.56
N VAL A 402 -24.22 21.40 0.21
CA VAL A 402 -23.69 21.43 -1.16
C VAL A 402 -23.03 20.12 -1.50
#